data_AF-A0A7D9I3C9-F1
#
_entry.id   AF-A0A7D9I3C9-F1
#
_cell.length_a   1.000
_cell.length_b   1.000
_cell.length_c   1.000
_cell.angle_alpha   90.00
_cell.angle_beta   90.00
_cell.angle_gamma   90.00
#
_symmetry.space_group_name_H-M   'P 1'
#
loop_
_entity.id
_entity.type
_entity.pdbx_description
1 polymer ?
#
loop_
_entity_poly.entity_id
_entity_poly.type
_entity_poly.pdbx_seq_one_letter_code
_entity_poly.pdbx_strand_id
1 'polypeptide(L)'
;MLLQVLPRKDPIAITDRILEHGYTGAIDILHVEDIVGTVMISIVSKRLLYLNEFQNGLNLYDLPAFLKSSANLCKDLFVIGRNKVVDASFIVSCMMPCYSDTGSSRRVVEEMMVDNFQDLLICLEDEHITGYTEALAWNDSANSIWQPRHS
;
A
#
# COMPACT_ATOMS: atom_id res chain seq x y z
N MET A 1 -30.57 16.41 -3.81
CA MET A 1 -30.24 17.73 -4.40
C MET A 1 -28.73 17.83 -4.52
N LEU A 2 -28.14 17.51 -5.67
CA LEU A 2 -26.76 17.88 -6.07
C LEU A 2 -26.43 17.36 -7.49
N LEU A 3 -27.36 17.52 -8.43
CA LEU A 3 -27.09 17.31 -9.85
C LEU A 3 -27.79 18.43 -10.61
N GLN A 4 -27.31 19.66 -10.46
CA GLN A 4 -27.71 20.75 -11.35
C GLN A 4 -26.53 21.66 -11.71
N VAL A 5 -26.28 21.65 -13.02
CA VAL A 5 -25.61 22.67 -13.84
C VAL A 5 -24.11 22.86 -13.62
N LEU A 6 -23.33 21.86 -14.03
CA LEU A 6 -22.11 22.20 -14.75
C LEU A 6 -22.52 22.49 -16.20
N PRO A 7 -22.15 23.65 -16.80
CA PRO A 7 -22.39 23.86 -18.22
C PRO A 7 -21.74 22.69 -18.98
N ARG A 8 -22.49 22.04 -19.89
CA ARG A 8 -21.95 20.99 -20.77
C ARG A 8 -20.82 21.65 -21.57
N LYS A 9 -19.58 21.50 -21.09
CA LYS A 9 -18.39 21.91 -21.83
C LYS A 9 -18.39 21.15 -23.15
N ASP A 10 -18.10 21.87 -24.22
CA ASP A 10 -17.90 21.28 -25.54
C ASP A 10 -16.92 20.09 -25.42
N PRO A 11 -17.34 18.86 -25.77
CA PRO A 11 -16.48 17.67 -25.70
C PRO A 11 -15.14 17.86 -26.43
N ILE A 12 -15.11 18.73 -27.45
CA ILE A 12 -13.90 19.07 -28.22
C ILE A 12 -12.76 19.53 -27.31
N ALA A 13 -13.07 20.30 -26.25
CA ALA A 13 -12.06 20.86 -25.34
C ALA A 13 -11.39 19.81 -24.42
N ILE A 14 -11.90 18.58 -24.39
CA ILE A 14 -11.38 17.47 -23.58
C ILE A 14 -11.11 16.20 -24.41
N THR A 15 -11.02 16.35 -25.74
CA THR A 15 -10.83 15.27 -26.72
C THR A 15 -9.73 14.30 -26.33
N ASP A 16 -8.54 14.79 -25.99
CA ASP A 16 -7.39 13.92 -25.65
C ASP A 16 -7.70 12.98 -24.49
N ARG A 17 -8.45 13.46 -23.47
CA ARG A 17 -8.85 12.66 -22.30
C ARG A 17 -9.90 11.62 -22.67
N ILE A 18 -10.83 11.96 -23.57
CA ILE A 18 -11.84 11.03 -24.07
C ILE A 18 -11.16 9.88 -24.83
N LEU A 19 -10.18 10.20 -25.67
CA LEU A 19 -9.39 9.22 -26.42
C LEU A 19 -8.49 8.37 -25.49
N GLU A 20 -7.88 8.96 -24.47
CA GLU A 20 -7.08 8.25 -23.45
C GLU A 20 -7.91 7.20 -22.69
N HIS A 21 -9.20 7.46 -22.52
CA HIS A 21 -10.13 6.51 -21.94
C HIS A 21 -10.64 5.43 -22.92
N GLY A 22 -10.23 5.51 -24.19
CA GLY A 22 -10.49 4.49 -25.21
C GLY A 22 -11.76 4.70 -26.02
N TYR A 23 -12.36 5.89 -25.99
CA TYR A 23 -13.49 6.20 -26.87
C TYR A 23 -13.01 6.40 -28.31
N THR A 24 -13.67 5.77 -29.27
CA THR A 24 -13.29 5.79 -30.69
C THR A 24 -14.40 6.30 -31.62
N GLY A 25 -15.53 6.73 -31.05
CA GLY A 25 -16.67 7.29 -31.79
C GLY A 25 -16.52 8.79 -32.11
N ALA A 26 -17.57 9.38 -32.65
CA ALA A 26 -17.61 10.82 -32.94
C ALA A 26 -17.68 11.64 -31.63
N ILE A 27 -16.84 12.68 -31.53
CA ILE A 27 -16.77 13.54 -30.34
C ILE A 27 -17.58 14.80 -30.62
N ASP A 28 -18.86 14.75 -30.26
CA ASP A 28 -19.80 15.86 -30.38
C ASP A 28 -20.90 15.80 -29.32
N ILE A 29 -21.78 16.80 -29.33
CA ILE A 29 -22.87 16.93 -28.35
C ILE A 29 -23.97 15.85 -28.49
N LEU A 30 -24.05 15.16 -29.64
CA LEU A 30 -25.05 14.11 -29.88
C LEU A 30 -24.62 12.78 -29.24
N HIS A 31 -23.32 12.56 -29.04
CA HIS A 31 -22.75 11.32 -28.52
C HIS A 31 -22.26 11.42 -27.06
N VAL A 32 -22.70 12.43 -26.31
CA VAL A 32 -22.23 12.70 -24.93
C VAL A 32 -22.44 11.51 -24.00
N GLU A 33 -23.56 10.80 -24.11
CA GLU A 33 -23.84 9.65 -23.25
C GLU A 33 -22.88 8.48 -23.52
N ASP A 34 -22.55 8.23 -24.80
CA ASP A 34 -21.58 7.19 -25.17
C ASP A 34 -20.17 7.54 -24.68
N ILE A 35 -19.77 8.81 -24.83
CA ILE A 35 -18.49 9.32 -24.32
C ILE A 35 -18.40 9.12 -22.80
N VAL A 36 -19.44 9.54 -22.07
CA VAL A 36 -19.50 9.40 -20.61
C VAL A 36 -19.46 7.93 -20.22
N GLY A 37 -20.23 7.07 -20.91
CA GLY A 37 -20.26 5.64 -20.68
C GLY A 37 -18.88 5.00 -20.82
N THR A 38 -18.17 5.27 -21.91
CA THR A 38 -16.82 4.74 -22.14
C THR A 38 -15.82 5.24 -21.10
N VAL A 39 -15.85 6.53 -20.76
CA VAL A 39 -14.97 7.09 -19.71
C VAL A 39 -15.24 6.42 -18.36
N MET A 40 -16.50 6.25 -17.98
CA MET A 40 -16.88 5.59 -16.74
C MET A 40 -16.41 4.14 -16.69
N ILE A 41 -16.65 3.37 -17.76
CA ILE A 41 -16.17 1.99 -17.86
C ILE A 41 -14.65 1.94 -17.73
N SER A 42 -13.93 2.80 -18.46
CA SER A 42 -12.46 2.88 -18.40
C SER A 42 -11.95 3.15 -16.99
N ILE A 43 -12.54 4.10 -16.28
CA ILE A 43 -12.17 4.41 -14.88
C ILE A 43 -12.45 3.23 -13.96
N VAL A 44 -13.65 2.62 -14.06
CA VAL A 44 -14.04 1.48 -13.21
C VAL A 44 -13.15 0.27 -13.48
N SER A 45 -12.89 -0.05 -14.74
CA SER A 45 -12.02 -1.17 -15.14
C SER A 45 -10.60 -0.99 -14.66
N LYS A 46 -9.99 0.20 -14.81
CA LYS A 46 -8.65 0.49 -14.28
C LYS A 46 -8.61 0.32 -12.75
N ARG A 47 -9.61 0.85 -12.04
CA ARG A 47 -9.70 0.70 -10.57
C ARG A 47 -9.88 -0.75 -10.15
N LEU A 48 -10.73 -1.50 -10.84
CA LEU A 48 -10.95 -2.91 -10.56
C LEU A 48 -9.66 -3.72 -10.72
N LEU A 49 -8.87 -3.44 -11.75
CA LEU A 49 -7.56 -4.07 -11.95
C LEU A 49 -6.63 -3.82 -10.75
N TYR A 50 -6.47 -2.56 -10.32
CA TYR A 50 -5.63 -2.23 -9.17
C TYR A 50 -6.11 -2.87 -7.87
N LEU A 51 -7.42 -2.87 -7.63
CA LEU A 51 -8.00 -3.51 -6.45
C LEU A 51 -7.83 -5.03 -6.46
N ASN A 52 -7.86 -5.66 -7.64
CA ASN A 52 -7.61 -7.09 -7.78
C ASN A 52 -6.16 -7.45 -7.46
N GLU A 53 -5.19 -6.70 -7.98
CA GLU A 53 -3.78 -6.89 -7.64
C GLU A 53 -3.50 -6.62 -6.17
N PHE A 54 -4.12 -5.58 -5.60
CA PHE A 54 -4.05 -5.31 -4.17
C PHE A 54 -4.61 -6.47 -3.34
N GLN A 55 -5.77 -7.01 -3.72
CA GLN A 55 -6.35 -8.18 -3.07
C GLN A 55 -5.46 -9.43 -3.21
N ASN A 56 -4.84 -9.64 -4.36
CA ASN A 56 -3.86 -10.71 -4.57
C ASN A 56 -2.68 -10.58 -3.62
N GLY A 57 -2.13 -9.38 -3.44
CA GLY A 57 -1.08 -9.10 -2.46
C GLY A 57 -1.52 -9.44 -1.03
N LEU A 58 -2.74 -9.07 -0.63
CA LEU A 58 -3.29 -9.42 0.69
C LEU A 58 -3.47 -10.93 0.87
N ASN A 59 -3.88 -11.66 -0.18
CA ASN A 59 -4.04 -13.11 -0.14
C ASN A 59 -2.74 -13.84 0.22
N LEU A 60 -1.57 -13.30 -0.16
CA LEU A 60 -0.27 -13.90 0.17
C LEU A 60 0.01 -13.96 1.68
N TYR A 61 -0.69 -13.15 2.47
CA TYR A 61 -0.55 -13.06 3.93
C TYR A 61 -1.77 -13.58 4.68
N ASP A 62 -2.71 -14.25 3.99
CA ASP A 62 -4.00 -14.71 4.55
C ASP A 62 -4.84 -13.61 5.23
N LEU A 63 -4.55 -12.34 4.92
CA LEU A 63 -5.22 -11.18 5.48
C LEU A 63 -6.71 -11.02 5.09
N PRO A 64 -7.22 -11.44 3.91
CA PRO A 64 -8.61 -11.14 3.54
C PRO A 64 -9.64 -11.73 4.50
N ALA A 65 -9.38 -12.93 5.03
CA ALA A 65 -10.26 -13.54 6.02
C ALA A 65 -10.30 -12.71 7.31
N PHE A 66 -9.15 -12.22 7.76
CA PHE A 66 -9.02 -11.35 8.92
C PHE A 66 -9.68 -9.97 8.69
N LEU A 67 -9.43 -9.34 7.55
CA LEU A 67 -10.06 -8.07 7.18
C LEU A 67 -11.59 -8.17 7.16
N LYS A 68 -12.12 -9.31 6.72
CA LYS A 68 -13.57 -9.56 6.67
C LYS A 68 -14.16 -9.80 8.06
N SER A 69 -13.47 -10.55 8.94
CA SER A 69 -13.93 -10.81 10.31
C SER A 69 -13.80 -9.57 11.21
N SER A 70 -12.85 -8.68 10.90
CA SER A 70 -12.50 -7.51 11.71
C SER A 70 -12.71 -6.19 10.96
N ALA A 71 -13.68 -6.13 10.05
CA ALA A 71 -13.88 -5.01 9.13
C ALA A 71 -13.99 -3.64 9.83
N ASN A 72 -14.62 -3.58 11.00
CA ASN A 72 -14.74 -2.34 11.77
C ASN A 72 -13.39 -1.84 12.31
N LEU A 73 -12.48 -2.75 12.70
CA LEU A 73 -11.14 -2.41 13.17
C LEU A 73 -10.23 -2.00 12.01
N CYS A 74 -10.32 -2.72 10.90
CA CYS A 74 -9.49 -2.46 9.73
C CYS A 74 -9.95 -1.24 8.93
N LYS A 75 -11.20 -0.80 9.09
CA LYS A 75 -11.75 0.36 8.37
C LYS A 75 -10.91 1.61 8.58
N ASP A 76 -10.47 1.88 9.80
CA ASP A 76 -9.70 3.08 10.10
C ASP A 76 -8.28 3.01 9.50
N LEU A 77 -7.71 1.80 9.30
CA LEU A 77 -6.41 1.60 8.63
C LEU A 77 -6.41 2.09 7.18
N PHE A 78 -7.56 2.05 6.50
CA PHE A 78 -7.70 2.45 5.10
C PHE A 78 -8.26 3.86 4.92
N VAL A 79 -8.45 4.63 6.02
CA VAL A 79 -8.93 6.01 5.97
C VAL A 79 -7.85 6.95 6.51
N ILE A 80 -7.34 7.81 5.63
CA ILE A 80 -6.35 8.83 5.98
C ILE A 80 -6.88 9.69 7.13
N GLY A 81 -6.08 9.86 8.18
CA GLY A 81 -6.39 10.70 9.33
C GLY A 81 -7.34 10.08 10.36
N ARG A 82 -7.69 8.79 10.25
CA ARG A 82 -8.48 8.06 11.27
C ARG A 82 -7.70 7.07 12.11
N ASN A 83 -6.48 6.74 11.72
CA ASN A 83 -5.60 6.00 12.61
C ASN A 83 -5.26 6.88 13.81
N LYS A 84 -5.52 6.36 15.01
CA LYS A 84 -4.93 6.92 16.22
C LYS A 84 -3.41 6.78 16.07
N VAL A 85 -2.69 7.84 16.42
CA VAL A 85 -1.24 7.72 16.61
C VAL A 85 -1.06 6.73 17.76
N VAL A 86 -0.61 5.53 17.41
CA VAL A 86 -0.19 4.52 18.36
C VAL A 86 1.31 4.70 18.47
N ASP A 87 1.78 5.06 19.68
CA ASP A 87 3.20 5.21 19.97
C ASP A 87 3.77 3.91 20.59
N ALA A 88 5.09 3.87 20.72
CA ALA A 88 5.84 2.70 21.12
C ALA A 88 5.46 2.30 22.54
N SER A 89 5.20 3.31 23.37
CA SER A 89 4.77 3.14 24.75
C SER A 89 3.42 2.44 24.82
N PHE A 90 2.47 2.79 23.94
CA PHE A 90 1.19 2.10 23.83
C PHE A 90 1.38 0.64 23.41
N ILE A 91 2.21 0.36 22.40
CA ILE A 91 2.45 -1.02 21.91
C ILE A 91 3.02 -1.89 23.04
N VAL A 92 4.04 -1.39 23.74
CA VAL A 92 4.68 -2.10 24.86
C VAL A 92 3.70 -2.29 26.02
N SER A 93 2.85 -1.31 26.32
CA SER A 93 1.82 -1.45 27.36
C SER A 93 0.80 -2.55 27.08
N CYS A 94 0.60 -2.90 25.80
CA CYS A 94 -0.28 -3.96 25.36
C CYS A 94 0.41 -5.33 25.31
N MET A 95 1.73 -5.39 25.44
CA MET A 95 2.46 -6.66 25.47
C MET A 95 2.20 -7.42 26.76
N MET A 96 2.17 -8.75 26.63
CA MET A 96 2.20 -9.67 27.76
C MET A 96 3.40 -10.62 27.60
N PRO A 97 4.63 -10.17 27.91
CA PRO A 97 5.80 -11.02 27.79
C PRO A 97 5.74 -12.15 28.83
N CYS A 98 6.01 -13.38 28.38
CA CYS A 98 6.12 -14.53 29.26
C CYS A 98 7.57 -14.66 29.75
N TYR A 99 7.86 -14.06 30.89
CA TYR A 99 9.20 -14.12 31.49
C TYR A 99 9.46 -15.46 32.19
N SER A 100 10.73 -15.83 32.19
CA SER A 100 11.28 -16.86 33.06
C SER A 100 11.21 -16.45 34.54
N ASP A 101 11.54 -17.39 35.43
CA ASP A 101 11.47 -17.17 36.88
C ASP A 101 12.25 -15.94 37.34
N THR A 102 11.68 -15.23 38.31
CA THR A 102 12.26 -14.03 38.90
C THR A 102 13.63 -14.35 39.51
N GLY A 103 14.64 -13.54 39.17
CA GLY A 103 16.02 -13.74 39.61
C GLY A 103 16.86 -14.68 38.72
N SER A 104 16.27 -15.29 37.69
CA SER A 104 17.05 -16.02 36.69
C SER A 104 17.85 -15.07 35.79
N SER A 105 19.06 -15.47 35.40
CA SER A 105 19.85 -14.74 34.39
C SER A 105 19.12 -14.66 33.05
N ARG A 106 18.27 -15.64 32.75
CA ARG A 106 17.43 -15.68 31.56
C ARG A 106 16.40 -14.56 31.53
N ARG A 107 15.73 -14.29 32.67
CA ARG A 107 14.77 -13.19 32.77
C ARG A 107 15.40 -11.82 32.49
N VAL A 108 16.64 -11.60 32.95
CA VAL A 108 17.37 -10.35 32.68
C VAL A 108 17.54 -10.11 31.18
N VAL A 109 17.83 -11.17 30.41
CA VAL A 109 17.95 -11.10 28.95
C VAL A 109 16.58 -10.86 28.30
N GLU A 110 15.53 -11.52 28.78
CA GLU A 110 14.18 -11.35 28.26
C GLU A 110 13.64 -9.93 28.49
N GLU A 111 13.90 -9.34 29.66
CA GLU A 111 13.56 -7.94 29.97
C GLU A 111 14.34 -6.99 29.05
N MET A 112 15.65 -7.19 28.89
CA MET A 112 16.47 -6.41 27.94
C MET A 112 15.97 -6.50 26.49
N MET A 113 15.44 -7.66 26.06
CA MET A 113 14.88 -7.82 24.71
C MET A 113 13.62 -6.99 24.52
N VAL A 114 12.77 -6.88 25.53
CA VAL A 114 11.57 -6.02 25.50
C VAL A 114 11.96 -4.54 25.48
N ASP A 115 12.95 -4.16 26.29
CA ASP A 115 13.48 -2.78 26.31
C ASP A 115 14.07 -2.41 24.94
N ASN A 116 14.92 -3.26 24.37
CA ASN A 116 15.49 -3.05 23.04
C ASN A 116 14.42 -2.96 21.95
N PHE A 117 13.33 -3.73 22.09
CA PHE A 117 12.21 -3.67 21.15
C PHE A 117 11.46 -2.35 21.29
N GLN A 118 11.25 -1.86 22.51
CA GLN A 118 10.68 -0.54 22.75
C GLN A 118 11.53 0.57 22.13
N ASP A 119 12.85 0.53 22.35
CA ASP A 119 13.79 1.50 21.78
C ASP A 119 13.76 1.50 20.25
N LEU A 120 13.66 0.32 19.64
CA LEU A 120 13.49 0.19 18.19
C LEU A 120 12.20 0.88 17.73
N LEU A 121 11.07 0.61 18.38
CA LEU A 121 9.79 1.22 18.02
C LEU A 121 9.83 2.75 18.13
N ILE A 122 10.43 3.28 19.20
CA ILE A 122 10.63 4.73 19.38
C ILE A 122 11.45 5.29 18.22
N CYS A 123 12.52 4.60 17.80
CA CYS A 123 13.32 5.03 16.64
C CYS A 123 12.54 5.01 15.33
N LEU A 124 11.55 4.11 15.16
CA LEU A 124 10.67 4.08 13.98
C LEU A 124 9.69 5.26 13.97
N GLU A 125 9.31 5.77 15.14
CA GLU A 125 8.34 6.86 15.29
C GLU A 125 8.90 8.23 14.97
N ASP A 126 10.20 8.44 15.16
CA ASP A 126 10.87 9.72 14.86
C ASP A 126 10.97 10.03 13.35
N GLU A 127 10.34 9.22 12.47
CA GLU A 127 10.28 9.33 11.00
C GLU A 127 11.65 9.48 10.30
N HIS A 128 12.75 9.35 11.05
CA HIS A 128 14.12 9.53 10.57
C HIS A 128 14.71 8.26 9.97
N ILE A 129 13.89 7.25 9.76
CA ILE A 129 14.23 6.05 8.99
C ILE A 129 14.12 6.42 7.53
N THR A 130 15.23 6.93 7.00
CA THR A 130 15.47 6.88 5.57
C THR A 130 15.36 5.39 5.20
N GLY A 131 14.34 5.04 4.42
CA GLY A 131 14.10 3.65 4.02
C GLY A 131 15.36 3.00 3.46
N TYR A 132 15.37 1.67 3.42
CA TYR A 132 16.34 0.93 2.62
C TYR A 132 16.43 1.59 1.24
N THR A 133 17.55 2.25 0.95
CA THR A 133 17.90 2.63 -0.41
C THR A 133 17.86 1.33 -1.22
N GLU A 134 16.91 1.21 -2.15
CA GLU A 134 16.84 0.13 -3.15
C GLU A 134 18.07 0.18 -4.08
N ALA A 135 19.26 -0.03 -3.52
CA ALA A 135 20.52 0.03 -4.23
C ALA A 135 21.44 -1.10 -3.80
N LEU A 136 20.94 -2.32 -3.60
CA LEU A 136 21.75 -3.55 -3.60
C LEU A 136 21.02 -4.75 -4.23
N ALA A 137 20.05 -4.51 -5.12
CA ALA A 137 19.63 -5.56 -6.03
C ALA A 137 20.63 -5.60 -7.21
N TRP A 138 21.43 -6.67 -7.23
CA TRP A 138 22.30 -7.12 -8.34
C TRP A 138 23.68 -6.45 -8.43
N ASN A 139 24.68 -7.10 -7.82
CA ASN A 139 26.04 -6.98 -8.33
C ASN A 139 26.14 -7.79 -9.63
N ASP A 140 26.00 -7.11 -10.77
CA ASP A 140 26.17 -7.67 -12.12
C ASP A 140 27.65 -7.95 -12.49
N SER A 141 28.51 -8.20 -11.49
CA SER A 141 29.91 -8.60 -11.71
C SER A 141 30.18 -10.04 -11.26
N ALA A 142 29.22 -10.93 -11.49
CA ALA A 142 29.42 -12.38 -11.39
C ALA A 142 29.43 -13.08 -12.75
N ASN A 143 29.73 -12.38 -13.85
CA ASN A 143 29.84 -13.00 -15.17
C ASN A 143 30.92 -12.38 -16.07
N SER A 144 32.19 -12.44 -15.63
CA SER A 144 33.31 -12.33 -16.57
C SER A 144 34.62 -12.96 -16.04
N ILE A 145 34.58 -14.15 -15.44
CA ILE A 145 35.82 -14.92 -15.19
C ILE A 145 35.58 -16.41 -15.48
N TRP A 146 35.43 -16.72 -16.75
CA TRP A 146 35.79 -18.03 -17.31
C TRP A 146 36.32 -17.81 -18.73
N GLN A 147 37.65 -17.72 -18.86
CA GLN A 147 38.32 -17.99 -20.13
C GLN A 147 38.86 -19.43 -20.08
N PRO A 148 38.58 -20.30 -21.06
CA PRO A 148 39.15 -21.63 -21.11
C PRO A 148 40.66 -21.53 -21.34
N ARG A 149 41.45 -22.19 -20.49
CA ARG A 149 42.85 -22.47 -20.79
C ARG A 149 42.89 -23.51 -21.92
N HIS A 150 43.25 -23.07 -23.13
CA HIS A 150 43.76 -23.96 -24.15
C HIS A 150 45.27 -24.16 -23.93
N SER A 151 45.63 -25.43 -23.95
CA SER A 151 46.95 -26.07 -23.90
C SER A 151 48.01 -25.46 -24.81
#